data_AF-A0A970NVN5-F1
#
_entry.id   AF-A0A970NVN5-F1
#
_cell.length_a   1.000
_cell.length_b   1.000
_cell.length_c   1.000
_cell.angle_alpha   90.00
_cell.angle_beta   90.00
_cell.angle_gamma   90.00
#
_symmetry.space_group_name_H-M   'P 1'
#
loop_
_entity.id
_entity.type
_entity.pdbx_description
1 polymer ?
#
loop_
_entity_poly.entity_id
_entity_poly.type
_entity_poly.pdbx_seq_one_letter_code
_entity_poly.pdbx_strand_id
1 'polypeptide(L)'
;MPSIKATFLIPYQSICQTPTPTFDYYWGYAASISQAKEMDLKVTSDTRVFAPTDCISTVFTAGGEHTFIPCMIEGVLTPLWEKGYIINRDIMGEIIARAHKPEGFKRYFEVWIPAFK
;
A
#
# COMPACT_ATOMS: atom_id res chain seq x y z
N MET A 1 -3.80 -0.64 24.00
CA MET A 1 -4.73 -0.99 22.90
C MET A 1 -3.90 -1.45 21.71
N PRO A 2 -4.23 -2.57 21.05
CA PRO A 2 -3.58 -2.94 19.80
C PRO A 2 -3.75 -1.80 18.79
N SER A 3 -2.65 -1.35 18.19
CA SER A 3 -2.66 -0.29 17.18
C SER A 3 -3.10 -0.89 15.85
N ILE A 4 -4.40 -0.83 15.55
CA ILE A 4 -4.91 -1.21 14.24
C ILE A 4 -4.54 -0.11 13.25
N LYS A 5 -3.68 -0.42 12.28
CA LYS A 5 -3.26 0.55 11.26
C LYS A 5 -4.14 0.42 10.03
N ALA A 6 -4.58 1.56 9.49
CA ALA A 6 -5.33 1.59 8.24
C ALA A 6 -4.37 1.29 7.09
N THR A 7 -4.54 0.12 6.50
CA THR A 7 -3.63 -0.45 5.50
C THR A 7 -4.37 -0.53 4.16
N PHE A 8 -3.64 -0.34 3.07
CA PHE A 8 -4.12 -0.66 1.73
C PHE A 8 -3.31 -1.78 1.11
N LEU A 9 -3.95 -2.51 0.19
CA LEU A 9 -3.38 -3.56 -0.62
C LEU A 9 -3.62 -3.22 -2.09
N ILE A 10 -2.59 -3.30 -2.93
CA ILE A 10 -2.70 -3.25 -4.38
C ILE A 10 -2.32 -4.64 -4.90
N PRO A 11 -3.27 -5.42 -5.44
CA PRO A 11 -2.99 -6.76 -5.95
C PRO A 11 -1.97 -6.74 -7.07
N TYR A 12 -1.02 -7.68 -7.08
CA TYR A 12 -0.03 -7.80 -8.14
C TYR A 12 -0.67 -7.85 -9.54
N GLN A 13 -1.79 -8.58 -9.66
CA GLN A 13 -2.51 -8.74 -10.90
C GLN A 13 -3.09 -7.43 -11.47
N SER A 14 -3.35 -6.43 -10.62
CA SER A 14 -3.84 -5.12 -11.08
C SER A 14 -2.73 -4.20 -11.59
N ILE A 15 -1.46 -4.49 -11.25
CA ILE A 15 -0.29 -3.66 -11.59
C ILE A 15 0.59 -4.33 -12.68
N CYS A 16 0.57 -5.66 -12.79
CA CYS A 16 1.46 -6.38 -13.70
C CYS A 16 1.04 -6.29 -15.18
N GLN A 17 -0.12 -5.71 -15.47
CA GLN A 17 -0.67 -5.59 -16.83
C GLN A 17 -0.23 -4.27 -17.47
N THR A 18 1.02 -4.14 -17.92
CA THR A 18 1.56 -2.92 -18.58
C THR A 18 1.40 -1.64 -17.73
N PRO A 19 1.91 -0.45 -18.11
CA PRO A 19 1.57 0.79 -17.41
C PRO A 19 0.09 1.11 -17.68
N THR A 20 -0.82 0.47 -16.96
CA THR A 20 -2.23 0.81 -16.98
C THR A 20 -2.43 2.16 -16.28
N PRO A 21 -3.33 3.03 -16.80
CA PRO A 21 -3.60 4.33 -16.19
C PRO A 21 -4.31 4.23 -14.82
N THR A 22 -4.66 3.01 -14.39
CA THR A 22 -5.40 2.73 -13.16
C THR A 22 -5.13 1.29 -12.70
N PHE A 23 -5.34 1.04 -11.41
CA PHE A 23 -5.28 -0.28 -10.79
C PHE A 23 -6.31 -0.39 -9.66
N ASP A 24 -6.72 -1.62 -9.36
CA ASP A 24 -7.56 -1.91 -8.20
C ASP A 24 -6.73 -1.89 -6.92
N TYR A 25 -7.35 -1.43 -5.83
CA TYR A 25 -6.78 -1.46 -4.49
C TYR A 25 -7.88 -1.66 -3.43
N TYR A 26 -7.50 -2.22 -2.29
CA TYR A 26 -8.42 -2.53 -1.19
C TYR A 26 -7.94 -1.89 0.10
N TRP A 27 -8.87 -1.38 0.90
CA TRP A 27 -8.60 -0.92 2.26
C TRP A 27 -8.91 -2.00 3.28
N GLY A 28 -8.12 -2.05 4.33
CA GLY A 28 -8.33 -2.94 5.46
C GLY A 28 -7.40 -2.61 6.62
N TYR A 29 -7.07 -3.66 7.36
CA TYR A 29 -6.22 -3.56 8.54
C TYR A 29 -5.16 -4.65 8.49
N ALA A 30 -3.94 -4.30 8.90
CA ALA A 30 -2.89 -5.27 9.14
C ALA A 30 -2.68 -5.49 10.64
N ALA A 31 -2.41 -6.74 11.01
CA ALA A 31 -2.02 -7.14 12.35
C ALA A 31 -0.91 -8.20 12.24
N SER A 32 -0.01 -8.24 13.23
CA SER A 32 0.90 -9.38 13.33
C SER A 32 0.12 -10.67 13.63
N ILE A 33 0.71 -11.83 13.35
CA ILE A 33 0.09 -13.12 13.67
C ILE A 33 -0.19 -13.24 15.17
N SER A 34 0.67 -12.70 16.04
CA SER A 34 0.44 -12.68 17.49
C SER A 34 -0.76 -11.81 17.87
N GLN A 35 -0.85 -10.59 17.32
CA GLN A 35 -1.97 -9.67 17.54
C GLN A 35 -3.29 -10.26 17.02
N ALA A 36 -3.27 -10.89 15.85
CA ALA A 36 -4.45 -11.53 15.27
C ALA A 36 -4.98 -12.66 16.18
N LYS A 37 -4.08 -13.45 16.79
CA LYS A 37 -4.45 -14.48 17.78
C LYS A 37 -5.00 -13.88 19.06
N GLU A 38 -4.36 -12.84 19.60
CA GLU A 38 -4.81 -12.14 20.81
C GLU A 38 -6.20 -11.51 20.63
N MET A 39 -6.51 -11.05 19.41
CA MET A 39 -7.77 -10.43 19.04
C MET A 39 -8.85 -11.42 18.57
N ASP A 40 -8.56 -12.72 18.56
CA ASP A 40 -9.44 -13.76 18.01
C ASP A 40 -9.95 -13.43 16.58
N LEU A 41 -9.06 -12.90 15.73
CA LEU A 41 -9.41 -12.56 14.35
C LEU A 41 -9.67 -13.85 13.56
N LYS A 42 -10.90 -13.98 13.06
CA LYS A 42 -11.28 -15.08 12.18
C LYS A 42 -10.60 -14.95 10.83
N VAL A 43 -9.90 -16.00 10.41
CA VAL A 43 -9.40 -16.11 9.04
C VAL A 43 -10.58 -16.43 8.12
N THR A 44 -10.89 -15.49 7.23
CA THR A 44 -11.92 -15.60 6.20
C THR A 44 -11.29 -15.76 4.82
N SER A 45 -12.12 -15.93 3.77
CA SER A 45 -11.69 -15.90 2.37
C SER A 45 -11.01 -14.58 1.98
N ASP A 46 -11.31 -13.50 2.68
CA ASP A 46 -10.80 -12.15 2.40
C ASP A 46 -9.52 -11.85 3.20
N THR A 47 -9.09 -12.78 4.04
CA THR A 47 -7.86 -12.65 4.82
C THR A 47 -6.65 -13.00 3.96
N ARG A 48 -5.71 -12.06 3.88
CA ARG A 48 -4.42 -12.25 3.19
C ARG A 48 -3.31 -12.42 4.22
N VAL A 49 -2.50 -13.46 4.07
CA VAL A 49 -1.33 -13.70 4.90
C VAL A 49 -0.08 -13.36 4.10
N PHE A 50 0.74 -12.46 4.64
CA PHE A 50 1.98 -12.01 4.02
C PHE A 50 3.18 -12.62 4.74
N ALA A 51 4.03 -13.33 4.01
CA ALA A 51 5.31 -13.77 4.51
C ALA A 51 6.32 -12.60 4.49
N PRO A 52 7.28 -12.55 5.44
CA PRO A 52 8.39 -11.60 5.37
C PRO A 52 9.07 -11.65 4.00
N THR A 53 9.21 -10.49 3.37
CA THR A 53 9.75 -10.35 2.01
C THR A 53 10.56 -9.06 1.94
N ASP A 54 11.64 -9.07 1.17
CA ASP A 54 12.41 -7.85 0.89
C ASP A 54 11.59 -6.89 0.02
N CYS A 55 11.49 -5.65 0.50
CA CYS A 55 10.67 -4.63 -0.12
C CYS A 55 11.45 -3.32 -0.24
N ILE A 56 11.15 -2.57 -1.28
CA ILE A 56 11.48 -1.13 -1.31
C ILE A 56 10.41 -0.43 -0.47
N SER A 57 10.82 0.28 0.57
CA SER A 57 9.93 1.17 1.34
C SER A 57 10.10 2.61 0.85
N THR A 58 9.00 3.31 0.67
CA THR A 58 9.00 4.75 0.42
C THR A 58 7.75 5.40 1.00
N VAL A 59 7.72 6.73 0.99
CA VAL A 59 6.58 7.53 1.43
C VAL A 59 6.09 8.39 0.27
N PHE A 60 4.78 8.47 0.10
CA PHE A 60 4.15 9.41 -0.82
C PHE A 60 2.95 10.11 -0.17
N THR A 61 2.44 11.15 -0.83
CA THR A 61 1.33 11.95 -0.31
C THR A 61 0.21 12.09 -1.31
N ALA A 62 -1.04 12.08 -0.83
CA ALA A 62 -2.23 12.37 -1.63
C ALA A 62 -3.22 13.21 -0.80
N GLY A 63 -3.81 14.26 -1.40
CA GLY A 63 -4.63 15.24 -0.67
C GLY A 63 -5.99 15.60 -1.28
N GLY A 64 -6.21 15.34 -2.57
CA GLY A 64 -7.49 15.60 -3.22
C GLY A 64 -8.40 14.38 -3.27
N GLU A 65 -9.63 14.58 -3.73
CA GLU A 65 -10.47 13.48 -4.17
C GLU A 65 -9.83 12.81 -5.38
N HIS A 66 -9.89 11.48 -5.43
CA HIS A 66 -9.35 10.68 -6.52
C HIS A 66 -7.84 10.84 -6.79
N THR A 67 -7.05 11.45 -5.89
CA THR A 67 -5.61 11.64 -6.12
C THR A 67 -4.72 10.48 -5.67
N PHE A 68 -5.28 9.42 -5.06
CA PHE A 68 -4.48 8.30 -4.54
C PHE A 68 -3.72 7.57 -5.65
N ILE A 69 -4.44 7.08 -6.67
CA ILE A 69 -3.87 6.35 -7.82
C ILE A 69 -2.83 7.20 -8.56
N PRO A 70 -3.12 8.44 -9.02
CA PRO A 70 -2.13 9.22 -9.78
C PRO A 70 -0.87 9.51 -8.95
N CYS A 71 -1.01 9.87 -7.66
CA CYS A 71 0.16 10.09 -6.80
C CYS A 71 0.98 8.81 -6.56
N MET A 72 0.34 7.64 -6.49
CA MET A 72 1.02 6.35 -6.38
C MET A 72 1.74 5.98 -7.69
N ILE A 73 1.12 6.21 -8.86
CA ILE A 73 1.76 5.96 -10.15
C ILE A 73 2.97 6.88 -10.32
N GLU A 74 2.76 8.19 -10.25
CA GLU A 74 3.80 9.19 -10.54
C GLU A 74 4.90 9.20 -9.47
N GLY A 75 4.53 9.13 -8.19
CA GLY A 75 5.46 9.29 -7.08
C GLY A 75 6.19 8.01 -6.69
N VAL A 76 5.69 6.84 -7.08
CA VAL A 76 6.19 5.55 -6.58
C VAL A 76 6.47 4.56 -7.70
N LEU A 77 5.47 4.23 -8.53
CA LEU A 77 5.61 3.15 -9.51
C LEU A 77 6.49 3.55 -10.70
N THR A 78 6.25 4.73 -11.29
CA THR A 78 7.02 5.23 -12.44
C THR A 78 8.52 5.31 -12.16
N PRO A 79 8.99 5.92 -11.04
CA PRO A 79 10.42 5.95 -10.73
C PRO A 79 11.05 4.56 -10.55
N LEU A 80 10.29 3.57 -10.08
CA LEU A 80 10.77 2.19 -9.95
C LEU A 80 10.92 1.52 -11.32
N TRP A 81 9.90 1.65 -12.18
CA TRP A 81 9.95 1.11 -13.54
C TRP A 81 11.06 1.75 -14.38
N GLU A 82 11.24 3.08 -14.29
CA GLU A 82 12.33 3.80 -14.96
C GLU A 82 13.72 3.34 -14.51
N LYS A 83 13.85 2.89 -13.25
CA LYS A 83 15.10 2.33 -12.71
C LYS A 83 15.29 0.83 -13.01
N GLY A 84 14.34 0.22 -13.73
CA GLY A 84 14.38 -1.18 -14.12
C GLY A 84 13.93 -2.16 -13.05
N TYR A 85 13.22 -1.72 -12.01
CA TYR A 85 12.66 -2.63 -11.01
C TYR A 85 11.43 -3.37 -11.53
N ILE A 86 11.35 -4.65 -11.19
CA ILE A 86 10.23 -5.54 -11.49
C ILE A 86 9.49 -5.85 -10.18
N ILE A 87 8.23 -5.42 -10.11
CA ILE A 87 7.32 -5.73 -9.00
C ILE A 87 6.87 -7.18 -9.18
N ASN A 88 6.83 -7.97 -8.10
CA ASN A 88 6.63 -9.42 -8.20
C ASN A 88 5.53 -10.00 -7.29
N ARG A 89 4.94 -9.16 -6.42
CA ARG A 89 3.87 -9.53 -5.48
C ARG A 89 2.99 -8.31 -5.22
N ASP A 90 1.94 -8.53 -4.42
CA ASP A 90 1.04 -7.47 -3.99
C ASP A 90 1.82 -6.37 -3.25
N ILE A 91 1.44 -5.12 -3.49
CA ILE A 91 1.98 -3.96 -2.78
C ILE A 91 1.12 -3.69 -1.57
N MET A 92 1.74 -3.39 -0.43
CA MET A 92 1.04 -2.96 0.78
C MET A 92 1.50 -1.58 1.20
N GLY A 93 0.64 -0.85 1.89
CA GLY A 93 1.05 0.37 2.57
C GLY A 93 0.06 0.79 3.63
N GLU A 94 0.36 1.85 4.35
CA GLU A 94 -0.48 2.35 5.44
C GLU A 94 -0.50 3.87 5.49
N ILE A 95 -1.56 4.42 6.09
CA ILE A 95 -1.59 5.84 6.40
C ILE A 95 -0.76 6.09 7.66
N ILE A 96 0.32 6.85 7.53
CA ILE A 96 1.19 7.22 8.66
C ILE A 96 0.83 8.58 9.27
N ALA A 97 0.23 9.48 8.47
CA ALA A 97 -0.21 10.79 8.97
C ALA A 97 -1.35 11.38 8.15
N ARG A 98 -2.13 12.23 8.82
CA ARG A 98 -3.18 13.07 8.23
C ARG A 98 -2.93 14.50 8.68
N ALA A 99 -2.79 15.41 7.74
CA ALA A 99 -2.53 16.81 8.02
C ALA A 99 -3.62 17.67 7.40
N HIS A 100 -4.20 18.57 8.20
CA HIS A 100 -5.02 19.66 7.70
C HIS A 100 -4.09 20.86 7.48
N LYS A 101 -3.85 21.22 6.22
CA LYS A 101 -3.08 22.39 5.85
C LYS A 101 -4.02 23.48 5.30
N PRO A 102 -3.59 24.76 5.24
CA PRO A 102 -4.39 25.82 4.64
C PRO A 102 -4.83 25.50 3.20
N GLU A 103 -3.98 24.80 2.44
CA GLU A 103 -4.28 24.34 1.07
C GLU A 103 -5.17 23.09 0.98
N GLY A 104 -5.61 22.52 2.12
CA GLY A 104 -6.49 21.36 2.18
C GLY A 104 -5.94 20.18 2.98
N PHE A 105 -6.68 19.08 2.94
CA PHE A 105 -6.35 17.85 3.65
C PHE A 105 -5.25 17.07 2.89
N LYS A 106 -4.24 16.55 3.60
CA LYS A 106 -3.20 15.69 3.04
C LYS A 106 -3.05 14.41 3.85
N ARG A 107 -2.96 13.28 3.16
CA ARG A 107 -2.62 11.97 3.72
C ARG A 107 -1.20 11.60 3.30
N TYR A 108 -0.42 11.09 4.24
CA TYR A 108 0.91 10.56 4.03
C TYR A 108 0.83 9.04 4.16
N PHE A 109 1.41 8.34 3.20
CA PHE A 109 1.38 6.89 3.11
C PHE A 109 2.80 6.36 3.12
N GLU A 110 3.08 5.39 4.00
CA GLU A 110 4.23 4.50 3.80
C GLU A 110 3.77 3.36 2.90
N VAL A 111 4.63 2.92 1.98
CA VAL A 111 4.35 1.84 1.04
C VAL A 111 5.55 0.91 0.91
N TRP A 112 5.28 -0.39 0.94
CA TRP A 112 6.25 -1.47 0.81
C TRP A 112 5.99 -2.24 -0.47
N ILE A 113 7.01 -2.28 -1.33
CA ILE A 113 6.90 -2.74 -2.71
C ILE A 113 7.85 -3.93 -2.87
N PRO A 114 7.32 -5.16 -2.94
CA PRO A 114 8.11 -6.33 -3.27
C PRO A 114 8.60 -6.22 -4.72
N ALA A 115 9.89 -5.89 -4.87
CA ALA A 115 10.50 -5.67 -6.16
C ALA A 115 11.95 -6.12 -6.18
N PHE A 116 12.40 -6.59 -7.35
CA PHE A 116 13.78 -6.93 -7.63
C PHE A 116 14.26 -6.17 -8.85
N LYS A 117 15.58 -6.14 -9.06
CA LYS A 117 16.21 -5.53 -10.22
C LYS A 117 16.77 -6.60 -11.13
#